data_AF-A0A0U5CZX2-F1
#
_entry.id   AF-A0A0U5CZX2-F1
#
_cell.length_a   1.000
_cell.length_b   1.000
_cell.length_c   1.000
_cell.angle_alpha   90.00
_cell.angle_beta   90.00
_cell.angle_gamma   90.00
#
_symmetry.space_group_name_H-M   'P 1'
#
loop_
_entity.id
_entity.type
_entity.pdbx_description
1 polymer ?
#
loop_
_entity_poly.entity_id
_entity_poly.type
_entity_poly.pdbx_seq_one_letter_code
_entity_poly.pdbx_strand_id
1 'polypeptide(L)'
;MVLPSGFAPPPLPYLVAVAAAVLAVGWLLVRESPPVTDRTVLAFAPWMAFGSTLYVCFQLGVFPDAVAPFFGSPTVYASTFAAAGVTWLVARRTARPLVALASVGGALTVFPAAAAVNYGLANGTLTLAWPLAAVAAAAVLGRVAWWVVERLRPTDAAAVGGAGALAVFAHVLDGTSTAVGVDVLGFGEQTPLSAAIMHFAADLPTASVLGVGWLFVLVKTVLGAAVVLLLAEYVREDPAEGNLLLAVVTAVGLGPGAHNVLLFVAANPAGF
;
A
#
# COMPACT_ATOMS: atom_id res chain seq x y z
N MET A 1 10.44 8.77 -23.27
CA MET A 1 9.37 7.87 -22.77
C MET A 1 9.40 7.96 -21.26
N VAL A 2 8.32 8.42 -20.64
CA VAL A 2 8.20 8.59 -19.18
C VAL A 2 7.38 7.42 -18.63
N LEU A 3 7.91 6.21 -18.76
CA LEU A 3 7.40 5.06 -18.01
C LEU A 3 8.36 4.84 -16.85
N PRO A 4 7.87 4.65 -15.60
CA PRO A 4 8.72 4.32 -14.47
C PRO A 4 9.59 3.10 -14.81
N SER A 5 10.85 3.11 -14.39
CA SER A 5 11.72 1.93 -14.49
C SER A 5 11.02 0.72 -13.83
N GLY A 6 10.96 -0.41 -14.55
CA GLY A 6 10.29 -1.62 -14.07
C GLY A 6 8.80 -1.75 -14.41
N PHE A 7 8.21 -0.79 -15.13
CA PHE A 7 6.87 -0.96 -15.72
C PHE A 7 6.98 -1.65 -17.08
N ALA A 8 6.80 -2.96 -17.12
CA ALA A 8 6.77 -3.73 -18.36
C ALA A 8 5.76 -4.88 -18.26
N PRO A 9 4.95 -5.14 -19.30
CA PRO A 9 4.11 -6.32 -19.31
C PRO A 9 4.99 -7.58 -19.26
N PRO A 10 4.58 -8.62 -18.52
CA PRO A 10 5.35 -9.84 -18.44
C PRO A 10 5.30 -10.58 -19.78
N PRO A 11 6.18 -11.57 -20.02
CA PRO A 11 6.12 -12.37 -21.23
C PRO A 11 4.72 -12.98 -21.42
N LEU A 12 4.28 -13.10 -22.68
CA LEU A 12 2.90 -13.46 -23.05
C LEU A 12 2.31 -14.65 -22.26
N PRO A 13 3.02 -15.76 -22.00
CA PRO A 13 2.47 -16.87 -21.22
C PRO A 13 2.02 -16.47 -19.81
N TYR A 14 2.81 -15.63 -19.13
CA TYR A 14 2.51 -15.12 -17.79
C TYR A 14 1.34 -14.15 -17.83
N LEU A 15 1.30 -13.27 -18.85
CA LEU A 15 0.20 -12.33 -19.02
C LEU A 15 -1.13 -13.06 -19.20
N VAL A 16 -1.16 -14.10 -20.05
CA VAL A 16 -2.36 -14.92 -20.27
C VAL A 16 -2.78 -15.64 -18.99
N ALA A 17 -1.83 -16.22 -18.25
CA ALA A 17 -2.12 -16.91 -17.00
C ALA A 17 -2.71 -15.96 -15.94
N VAL A 18 -2.12 -14.78 -15.75
CA VAL A 18 -2.62 -13.77 -14.80
C VAL A 18 -3.97 -13.22 -15.25
N ALA A 19 -4.15 -12.91 -16.53
CA ALA A 19 -5.42 -12.44 -17.05
C ALA A 19 -6.53 -13.48 -16.84
N ALA A 20 -6.27 -14.76 -17.13
CA ALA A 20 -7.21 -15.84 -16.89
C ALA A 20 -7.57 -15.97 -15.39
N ALA A 21 -6.58 -15.88 -14.50
CA ALA A 21 -6.80 -15.92 -13.06
C ALA A 21 -7.64 -14.74 -12.57
N VAL A 22 -7.33 -13.52 -13.00
CA VAL A 22 -8.09 -12.31 -12.65
C VAL A 22 -9.53 -12.40 -13.17
N LEU A 23 -9.73 -12.81 -14.43
CA LEU A 23 -11.07 -12.94 -15.01
C LEU A 23 -11.89 -14.02 -14.31
N ALA A 24 -11.29 -15.18 -14.02
CA ALA A 24 -11.98 -16.26 -13.31
C ALA A 24 -12.37 -15.84 -11.89
N VAL A 25 -11.44 -15.24 -11.13
CA VAL A 25 -11.70 -14.75 -9.77
C VAL A 25 -12.71 -13.61 -9.77
N GLY A 26 -12.57 -12.64 -10.67
CA GLY A 26 -13.50 -11.54 -10.83
C GLY A 26 -14.91 -12.02 -11.17
N TRP A 27 -15.03 -12.98 -12.10
CA TRP A 27 -16.32 -13.60 -12.44
C TRP A 27 -16.95 -14.31 -11.23
N LEU A 28 -16.17 -15.07 -10.47
CA LEU A 28 -16.66 -15.74 -9.26
C LEU A 28 -17.10 -14.73 -8.18
N LEU A 29 -16.36 -13.64 -8.00
CA LEU A 29 -16.71 -12.58 -7.05
C LEU A 29 -17.99 -11.85 -7.47
N VAL A 30 -18.16 -11.52 -8.75
CA VAL A 30 -19.39 -10.91 -9.28
C VAL A 30 -20.57 -11.89 -9.19
N ARG A 31 -20.35 -13.17 -9.45
CA ARG A 31 -21.41 -14.18 -9.38
C ARG A 31 -21.87 -14.46 -7.95
N GLU A 32 -20.94 -14.50 -7.01
CA GLU A 32 -21.25 -14.81 -5.61
C GLU A 32 -21.58 -13.56 -4.77
N SER A 33 -21.34 -12.35 -5.30
CA SER A 33 -21.63 -11.04 -4.69
C SER A 33 -21.40 -11.00 -3.18
N PRO A 34 -20.19 -11.31 -2.68
CA PRO A 34 -19.93 -11.28 -1.26
C PRO A 34 -20.16 -9.88 -0.68
N PRO A 35 -20.67 -9.78 0.56
CA PRO A 35 -20.85 -8.48 1.19
C PRO A 35 -19.48 -7.81 1.39
N VAL A 36 -19.37 -6.58 0.89
CA VAL A 36 -18.21 -5.71 1.12
C VAL A 36 -18.59 -4.70 2.21
N THR A 37 -17.80 -4.68 3.27
CA THR A 37 -17.99 -3.81 4.44
C THR A 37 -16.66 -3.18 4.82
N ASP A 38 -16.69 -2.23 5.75
CA ASP A 38 -15.47 -1.62 6.30
C ASP A 38 -14.49 -2.69 6.85
N ARG A 39 -15.00 -3.71 7.53
CA ARG A 39 -14.22 -4.85 8.02
C ARG A 39 -13.62 -5.69 6.89
N THR A 40 -14.27 -5.73 5.74
CA THR A 40 -13.72 -6.41 4.55
C THR A 40 -12.48 -5.67 4.07
N VAL A 41 -12.52 -4.34 4.01
CA VAL A 41 -11.35 -3.50 3.69
C VAL A 41 -10.20 -3.75 4.67
N LEU A 42 -10.50 -3.76 5.97
CA LEU A 42 -9.50 -4.07 7.01
C LEU A 42 -8.89 -5.46 6.82
N ALA A 43 -9.69 -6.47 6.46
CA ALA A 43 -9.21 -7.83 6.22
C ALA A 43 -8.32 -7.96 4.97
N PHE A 44 -8.46 -7.06 4.01
CA PHE A 44 -7.58 -6.98 2.83
C PHE A 44 -6.29 -6.19 3.08
N ALA A 45 -6.17 -5.43 4.17
CA ALA A 45 -4.96 -4.64 4.46
C ALA A 45 -3.66 -5.47 4.46
N PRO A 46 -3.61 -6.68 5.07
CA PRO A 46 -2.43 -7.53 5.01
C PRO A 46 -2.10 -8.01 3.59
N TRP A 47 -3.09 -8.14 2.70
CA TRP A 47 -2.88 -8.52 1.30
C TRP A 47 -2.31 -7.37 0.46
N MET A 48 -2.70 -6.13 0.76
CA MET A 48 -2.08 -4.95 0.14
C MET A 48 -0.59 -4.89 0.50
N ALA A 49 -0.26 -5.11 1.78
CA ALA A 49 1.13 -5.25 2.21
C ALA A 49 1.83 -6.45 1.55
N PHE A 50 1.17 -7.61 1.45
CA PHE A 50 1.72 -8.79 0.79
C PHE A 50 2.18 -8.47 -0.64
N GLY A 51 1.31 -7.87 -1.46
CA GLY A 51 1.65 -7.46 -2.82
C GLY A 51 2.86 -6.53 -2.88
N SER A 52 2.94 -5.55 -1.97
CA SER A 52 4.11 -4.67 -1.86
C SER A 52 5.39 -5.42 -1.49
N THR A 53 5.32 -6.35 -0.53
CA THR A 53 6.50 -7.13 -0.11
C THR A 53 7.00 -8.07 -1.19
N LEU A 54 6.09 -8.65 -1.99
CA LEU A 54 6.45 -9.41 -3.20
C LEU A 54 7.14 -8.48 -4.21
N TYR A 55 6.62 -7.28 -4.44
CA TYR A 55 7.24 -6.35 -5.37
C TYR A 55 8.64 -5.90 -4.93
N VAL A 56 8.86 -5.68 -3.62
CA VAL A 56 10.21 -5.42 -3.08
C VAL A 56 11.14 -6.60 -3.38
N CYS A 57 10.71 -7.83 -3.10
CA CYS A 57 11.48 -9.04 -3.40
C CYS A 57 11.84 -9.14 -4.90
N PHE A 58 10.92 -8.77 -5.79
CA PHE A 58 11.18 -8.68 -7.22
C PHE A 58 12.28 -7.67 -7.55
N GLN A 59 12.22 -6.46 -6.98
CA GLN A 59 13.24 -5.44 -7.20
C GLN A 59 14.61 -5.82 -6.64
N LEU A 60 14.65 -6.56 -5.53
CA LEU A 60 15.89 -7.08 -4.94
C LEU A 60 16.44 -8.31 -5.70
N GLY A 61 15.73 -8.81 -6.71
CA GLY A 61 16.17 -9.97 -7.50
C GLY A 61 16.17 -11.29 -6.73
N VAL A 62 15.35 -11.43 -5.67
CA VAL A 62 15.36 -12.65 -4.83
C VAL A 62 14.53 -13.79 -5.41
N PHE A 63 13.70 -13.53 -6.42
CA PHE A 63 12.89 -14.56 -7.06
C PHE A 63 13.67 -15.29 -8.16
N PRO A 64 13.47 -16.62 -8.30
CA PRO A 64 13.89 -17.33 -9.50
C PRO A 64 13.24 -16.75 -10.77
N ASP A 65 13.98 -16.75 -11.87
CA ASP A 65 13.53 -16.21 -13.18
C ASP A 65 12.18 -16.76 -13.65
N ALA A 66 11.88 -18.02 -13.29
CA ALA A 66 10.63 -18.69 -13.66
C ALA A 66 9.37 -18.14 -12.97
N VAL A 67 9.51 -17.42 -11.85
CA VAL A 67 8.36 -16.87 -11.11
C VAL A 67 8.42 -15.35 -10.96
N ALA A 68 9.61 -14.75 -11.13
CA ALA A 68 9.80 -13.30 -11.07
C ALA A 68 8.78 -12.49 -11.91
N PRO A 69 8.37 -12.91 -13.13
CA PRO A 69 7.41 -12.13 -13.91
C PRO A 69 6.03 -11.92 -13.27
N PHE A 70 5.62 -12.77 -12.31
CA PHE A 70 4.36 -12.59 -11.56
C PHE A 70 4.41 -11.48 -10.52
N PHE A 71 5.61 -11.04 -10.15
CA PHE A 71 5.86 -10.13 -9.03
C PHE A 71 6.41 -8.77 -9.49
N GLY A 72 6.60 -8.56 -10.80
CA GLY A 72 6.93 -7.25 -11.36
C GLY A 72 5.71 -6.32 -11.51
N SER A 73 5.95 -5.03 -11.77
CA SER A 73 4.89 -4.05 -11.99
C SER A 73 4.44 -4.00 -13.46
N PRO A 74 3.13 -3.96 -13.77
CA PRO A 74 1.98 -3.92 -12.87
C PRO A 74 1.43 -5.32 -12.47
N THR A 75 2.05 -6.41 -12.94
CA THR A 75 1.56 -7.79 -12.76
C THR A 75 1.33 -8.19 -11.31
N VAL A 76 2.15 -7.70 -10.38
CA VAL A 76 2.06 -8.01 -8.95
C VAL A 76 0.72 -7.62 -8.34
N TYR A 77 0.09 -6.54 -8.82
CA TYR A 77 -1.23 -6.13 -8.36
C TYR A 77 -2.29 -7.14 -8.78
N ALA A 78 -2.21 -7.62 -10.02
CA ALA A 78 -3.14 -8.60 -10.58
C ALA A 78 -2.96 -10.00 -9.96
N SER A 79 -1.71 -10.45 -9.75
CA SER A 79 -1.42 -11.73 -9.09
C SER A 79 -1.84 -11.71 -7.61
N THR A 80 -1.59 -10.61 -6.90
CA THR A 80 -2.05 -10.41 -5.52
C THR A 80 -3.58 -10.37 -5.44
N PHE A 81 -4.25 -9.67 -6.35
CA PHE A 81 -5.71 -9.66 -6.43
C PHE A 81 -6.27 -11.07 -6.62
N ALA A 82 -5.72 -11.85 -7.56
CA ALA A 82 -6.16 -13.21 -7.81
C ALA A 82 -5.98 -14.10 -6.55
N ALA A 83 -4.81 -14.04 -5.91
CA ALA A 83 -4.53 -14.81 -4.69
C ALA A 83 -5.45 -14.42 -3.51
N ALA A 84 -5.62 -13.11 -3.29
CA ALA A 84 -6.48 -12.59 -2.23
C ALA A 84 -7.96 -12.93 -2.49
N GLY A 85 -8.41 -12.81 -3.74
CA GLY A 85 -9.76 -13.15 -4.17
C GLY A 85 -10.06 -14.63 -4.02
N VAL A 86 -9.19 -15.53 -4.50
CA VAL A 86 -9.34 -16.98 -4.25
C VAL A 86 -9.41 -17.28 -2.75
N THR A 87 -8.51 -16.68 -1.97
CA THR A 87 -8.50 -16.89 -0.53
C THR A 87 -9.79 -16.40 0.11
N TRP A 88 -10.34 -15.27 -0.33
CA TRP A 88 -11.61 -14.76 0.16
C TRP A 88 -12.77 -15.70 -0.19
N LEU A 89 -12.86 -16.16 -1.45
CA LEU A 89 -13.85 -17.14 -1.91
C LEU A 89 -13.82 -18.42 -1.05
N VAL A 90 -12.64 -18.90 -0.67
CA VAL A 90 -12.47 -20.06 0.22
C VAL A 90 -12.81 -19.72 1.67
N ALA A 91 -12.29 -18.61 2.20
CA ALA A 91 -12.47 -18.18 3.58
C ALA A 91 -13.94 -17.98 3.95
N ARG A 92 -14.79 -17.57 2.99
CA ARG A 92 -16.26 -17.49 3.16
C ARG A 92 -16.93 -18.78 3.62
N ARG A 93 -16.30 -19.94 3.40
CA ARG A 93 -16.79 -21.24 3.86
C ARG A 93 -16.41 -21.57 5.31
N THR A 94 -15.70 -20.68 5.98
CA THR A 94 -15.26 -20.85 7.38
C THR A 94 -16.19 -20.10 8.34
N ALA A 95 -16.11 -20.42 9.64
CA ALA A 95 -16.90 -19.74 10.68
C ALA A 95 -16.54 -18.25 10.86
N ARG A 96 -15.32 -17.85 10.50
CA ARG A 96 -14.80 -16.48 10.68
C ARG A 96 -14.07 -16.01 9.41
N PRO A 97 -14.81 -15.70 8.33
CA PRO A 97 -14.23 -15.51 7.00
C PRO A 97 -13.24 -14.35 6.91
N LEU A 98 -13.54 -13.21 7.51
CA LEU A 98 -12.65 -12.04 7.49
C LEU A 98 -11.39 -12.24 8.32
N VAL A 99 -11.50 -12.98 9.44
CA VAL A 99 -10.32 -13.35 10.24
C VAL A 99 -9.44 -14.31 9.44
N ALA A 100 -10.01 -15.34 8.82
CA ALA A 100 -9.27 -16.25 7.97
C ALA A 100 -8.57 -15.52 6.81
N LEU A 101 -9.27 -14.60 6.13
CA LEU A 101 -8.69 -13.77 5.06
C LEU A 101 -7.50 -12.95 5.56
N ALA A 102 -7.68 -12.21 6.66
CA ALA A 102 -6.64 -11.36 7.24
C ALA A 102 -5.44 -12.18 7.75
N SER A 103 -5.70 -13.32 8.41
CA SER A 103 -4.66 -14.20 8.94
C SER A 103 -3.83 -14.84 7.83
N VAL A 104 -4.45 -15.31 6.74
CA VAL A 104 -3.72 -15.86 5.61
C VAL A 104 -2.88 -14.77 4.94
N GLY A 105 -3.45 -13.59 4.67
CA GLY A 105 -2.69 -12.46 4.11
C GLY A 105 -1.51 -12.07 4.99
N GLY A 106 -1.73 -11.94 6.30
CA GLY A 106 -0.69 -11.62 7.27
C GLY A 106 0.42 -12.67 7.33
N ALA A 107 0.06 -13.95 7.37
CA ALA A 107 1.03 -15.06 7.36
C ALA A 107 1.85 -15.08 6.06
N LEU A 108 1.21 -14.85 4.91
CA LEU A 108 1.89 -14.82 3.62
C LEU A 108 2.86 -13.65 3.50
N THR A 109 2.55 -12.49 4.06
CA THR A 109 3.44 -11.30 4.07
C THR A 109 4.75 -11.53 4.83
N VAL A 110 4.76 -12.41 5.85
CA VAL A 110 5.97 -12.68 6.64
C VAL A 110 7.10 -13.24 5.79
N PHE A 111 6.80 -14.11 4.82
CA PHE A 111 7.83 -14.78 4.01
C PHE A 111 8.64 -13.81 3.11
N PRO A 112 8.04 -13.00 2.23
CA PRO A 112 8.77 -12.01 1.43
C PRO A 112 9.40 -10.93 2.30
N ALA A 113 8.76 -10.52 3.41
CA ALA A 113 9.38 -9.57 4.34
C ALA A 113 10.67 -10.13 4.95
N ALA A 114 10.66 -11.39 5.41
CA ALA A 114 11.84 -12.06 5.93
C ALA A 114 12.92 -12.24 4.84
N ALA A 115 12.53 -12.54 3.60
CA ALA A 115 13.46 -12.64 2.48
C ALA A 115 14.17 -11.31 2.19
N ALA A 116 13.43 -10.19 2.20
CA ALA A 116 14.01 -8.85 2.03
C ALA A 116 14.93 -8.46 3.20
N VAL A 117 14.56 -8.76 4.44
CA VAL A 117 15.44 -8.54 5.61
C VAL A 117 16.71 -9.40 5.51
N ASN A 118 16.59 -10.66 5.12
CA ASN A 118 17.74 -11.55 4.92
C ASN A 118 18.65 -11.06 3.79
N TYR A 119 18.07 -10.53 2.70
CA TYR A 119 18.84 -9.85 1.65
C TYR A 119 19.63 -8.67 2.22
N GLY A 120 18.99 -7.81 3.02
CA GLY A 120 19.66 -6.67 3.65
C GLY A 120 20.80 -7.07 4.58
N LEU A 121 20.61 -8.14 5.37
CA LEU A 121 21.66 -8.72 6.22
C LEU A 121 22.83 -9.27 5.40
N ALA A 122 22.55 -10.03 4.34
CA ALA A 122 23.57 -10.66 3.51
C ALA A 122 24.41 -9.65 2.72
N ASN A 123 23.85 -8.48 2.39
CA ASN A 123 24.51 -7.44 1.60
C ASN A 123 25.01 -6.25 2.44
N GLY A 124 24.82 -6.27 3.76
CA GLY A 124 25.22 -5.16 4.64
C GLY A 124 24.42 -3.87 4.41
N THR A 125 23.22 -3.96 3.84
CA THR A 125 22.36 -2.83 3.48
C THR A 125 21.16 -2.67 4.43
N LEU A 126 21.10 -3.47 5.51
CA LEU A 126 20.01 -3.45 6.47
C LEU A 126 19.98 -2.12 7.26
N THR A 127 18.84 -1.43 7.25
CA THR A 127 18.57 -0.26 8.12
C THR A 127 17.20 -0.35 8.75
N LEU A 128 17.10 -0.13 10.06
CA LEU A 128 15.82 -0.23 10.77
C LEU A 128 15.34 1.10 11.34
N ALA A 129 16.28 1.94 11.81
CA ALA A 129 15.93 3.15 12.56
C ALA A 129 15.01 4.09 11.75
N TRP A 130 15.39 4.41 10.51
CA TRP A 130 14.66 5.36 9.68
C TRP A 130 13.32 4.82 9.15
N PRO A 131 13.23 3.61 8.58
CA PRO A 131 11.94 3.04 8.20
C PRO A 131 10.97 2.88 9.38
N LEU A 132 11.46 2.47 10.55
CA LEU A 132 10.62 2.38 11.76
C LEU A 132 10.21 3.77 12.28
N ALA A 133 11.07 4.78 12.18
CA ALA A 133 10.71 6.16 12.49
C ALA A 133 9.61 6.70 11.56
N ALA A 134 9.67 6.39 10.25
CA ALA A 134 8.60 6.71 9.31
C ALA A 134 7.25 6.06 9.69
N VAL A 135 7.27 4.79 10.11
CA VAL A 135 6.07 4.07 10.58
C VAL A 135 5.53 4.68 11.88
N ALA A 136 6.41 5.01 12.84
CA ALA A 136 6.03 5.65 14.09
C ALA A 136 5.41 7.03 13.85
N ALA A 137 6.03 7.85 12.99
CA ALA A 137 5.50 9.13 12.56
C ALA A 137 4.13 8.95 11.87
N ALA A 138 3.97 7.94 11.02
CA ALA A 138 2.69 7.64 10.38
C ALA A 138 1.60 7.27 11.38
N ALA A 139 1.93 6.49 12.40
CA ALA A 139 0.98 6.12 13.44
C ALA A 139 0.48 7.34 14.22
N VAL A 140 1.39 8.26 14.59
CA VAL A 140 1.04 9.50 15.29
C VAL A 140 0.24 10.42 14.38
N LEU A 141 0.76 10.77 13.21
CA LEU A 141 0.12 11.69 12.28
C LEU A 141 -1.21 11.15 11.75
N GLY A 142 -1.28 9.85 11.44
CA GLY A 142 -2.50 9.18 11.00
C GLY A 142 -3.56 9.17 12.11
N ARG A 143 -3.17 8.91 13.36
CA ARG A 143 -4.10 8.99 14.50
C ARG A 143 -4.64 10.40 14.70
N VAL A 144 -3.77 11.42 14.59
CA VAL A 144 -4.16 12.83 14.71
C VAL A 144 -5.07 13.25 13.55
N ALA A 145 -4.71 12.92 12.31
CA ALA A 145 -5.52 13.22 11.13
C ALA A 145 -6.92 12.58 11.24
N TRP A 146 -6.97 11.30 11.61
CA TRP A 146 -8.25 10.61 11.81
C TRP A 146 -9.06 11.22 12.96
N TRP A 147 -8.42 11.57 14.08
CA TRP A 147 -9.08 12.27 15.18
C TRP A 147 -9.70 13.61 14.73
N VAL A 148 -8.99 14.38 13.89
CA VAL A 148 -9.51 15.63 13.33
C VAL A 148 -10.75 15.35 12.46
N VAL A 149 -10.71 14.32 11.61
CA VAL A 149 -11.87 13.90 10.81
C VAL A 149 -13.06 13.52 11.70
N GLU A 150 -12.84 12.71 12.73
CA GLU A 150 -13.88 12.32 13.70
C GLU A 150 -14.52 13.54 14.38
N ARG A 151 -13.73 14.58 14.66
CA ARG A 151 -14.19 15.81 15.33
C ARG A 151 -14.94 16.76 14.41
N LEU A 152 -14.45 16.94 13.18
CA LEU A 152 -15.01 17.92 12.25
C LEU A 152 -16.19 17.35 11.45
N ARG A 153 -16.18 16.03 11.18
CA ARG A 153 -17.15 15.35 10.30
C ARG A 153 -17.60 14.01 10.92
N PRO A 154 -18.21 14.00 12.12
CA PRO A 154 -18.51 12.77 12.86
C PRO A 154 -19.44 11.81 12.11
N THR A 155 -20.44 12.33 11.40
CA THR A 155 -21.38 11.51 10.61
C THR A 155 -20.67 10.81 9.45
N ASP A 156 -19.78 11.52 8.76
CA ASP A 156 -19.02 10.97 7.63
C ASP A 156 -18.00 9.94 8.12
N ALA A 157 -17.32 10.24 9.24
CA ALA A 157 -16.38 9.33 9.90
C ALA A 157 -17.07 8.03 10.34
N ALA A 158 -18.29 8.12 10.88
CA ALA A 158 -19.08 6.95 11.26
C ALA A 158 -19.51 6.10 10.06
N ALA A 159 -19.78 6.73 8.90
CA ALA A 159 -20.18 6.01 7.68
C ALA A 159 -19.04 5.15 7.11
N VAL A 160 -17.84 5.71 7.01
CA VAL A 160 -16.67 5.01 6.45
C VAL A 160 -15.99 4.08 7.46
N GLY A 161 -16.25 4.26 8.76
CA GLY A 161 -15.80 3.40 9.84
C GLY A 161 -14.29 3.14 9.85
N GLY A 162 -13.92 1.89 10.15
CA GLY A 162 -12.51 1.50 10.23
C GLY A 162 -11.79 1.55 8.88
N ALA A 163 -12.50 1.39 7.77
CA ALA A 163 -11.93 1.48 6.43
C ALA A 163 -11.46 2.90 6.12
N GLY A 164 -12.23 3.92 6.49
CA GLY A 164 -11.80 5.32 6.37
C GLY A 164 -10.56 5.63 7.19
N ALA A 165 -10.52 5.16 8.45
CA ALA A 165 -9.35 5.32 9.32
C ALA A 165 -8.08 4.68 8.71
N LEU A 166 -8.23 3.46 8.19
CA LEU A 166 -7.14 2.75 7.53
C LEU A 166 -6.69 3.46 6.25
N ALA A 167 -7.61 3.97 5.43
CA ALA A 167 -7.30 4.70 4.20
C ALA A 167 -6.50 5.98 4.50
N VAL A 168 -6.89 6.75 5.52
CA VAL A 168 -6.13 7.94 5.96
C VAL A 168 -4.74 7.52 6.43
N PHE A 169 -4.63 6.52 7.31
CA PHE A 169 -3.33 6.02 7.77
C PHE A 169 -2.45 5.54 6.61
N ALA A 170 -3.02 4.82 5.65
CA ALA A 170 -2.33 4.31 4.47
C ALA A 170 -1.66 5.42 3.65
N HIS A 171 -2.38 6.52 3.40
CA HIS A 171 -1.80 7.68 2.72
C HIS A 171 -0.77 8.43 3.57
N VAL A 172 -0.99 8.52 4.88
CA VAL A 172 0.01 9.13 5.78
C VAL A 172 1.30 8.31 5.80
N LEU A 173 1.21 6.98 5.85
CA LEU A 173 2.37 6.07 5.79
C LEU A 173 3.15 6.22 4.49
N ASP A 174 2.45 6.32 3.35
CA ASP A 174 3.06 6.63 2.06
C ASP A 174 3.82 7.98 2.12
N GLY A 175 3.17 9.02 2.63
CA GLY A 175 3.79 10.33 2.81
C GLY A 175 5.05 10.30 3.67
N THR A 176 4.98 9.72 4.88
CA THR A 176 6.10 9.72 5.84
C THR A 176 7.25 8.82 5.39
N SER A 177 6.94 7.64 4.85
CA SER A 177 7.97 6.74 4.31
C SER A 177 8.70 7.37 3.14
N THR A 178 7.98 8.01 2.22
CA THR A 178 8.58 8.73 1.08
C THR A 178 9.45 9.90 1.55
N ALA A 179 8.97 10.72 2.50
CA ALA A 179 9.74 11.83 3.04
C ALA A 179 11.06 11.35 3.67
N VAL A 180 11.03 10.28 4.47
CA VAL A 180 12.25 9.67 5.04
C VAL A 180 13.17 9.11 3.96
N GLY A 181 12.61 8.45 2.94
CA GLY A 181 13.35 7.94 1.79
C GLY A 181 14.16 9.04 1.09
N VAL A 182 13.52 10.18 0.83
CA VAL A 182 14.11 11.31 0.10
C VAL A 182 15.05 12.14 0.98
N ASP A 183 14.57 12.63 2.12
CA ASP A 183 15.30 13.60 2.94
C ASP A 183 16.47 12.98 3.71
N VAL A 184 16.39 11.67 4.04
CA VAL A 184 17.34 11.03 4.96
C VAL A 184 18.14 9.91 4.31
N LEU A 185 17.47 9.06 3.53
CA LEU A 185 18.09 7.88 2.92
C LEU A 185 18.63 8.14 1.50
N GLY A 186 18.39 9.34 0.95
CA GLY A 186 18.92 9.77 -0.35
C GLY A 186 18.30 9.06 -1.55
N PHE A 187 17.13 8.44 -1.39
CA PHE A 187 16.40 7.89 -2.53
C PHE A 187 15.81 9.00 -3.38
N GLY A 188 15.83 8.82 -4.71
CA GLY A 188 15.13 9.70 -5.63
C GLY A 188 13.63 9.38 -5.71
N GLU A 189 12.78 10.40 -5.73
CA GLU A 189 11.35 10.24 -6.00
C GLU A 189 11.12 9.94 -7.49
N GLN A 190 10.54 8.78 -7.78
CA GLN A 190 10.33 8.29 -9.14
C GLN A 190 8.99 8.75 -9.73
N THR A 191 8.06 9.20 -8.89
CA THR A 191 6.72 9.62 -9.29
C THR A 191 6.75 11.10 -9.69
N PRO A 192 6.45 11.45 -10.96
CA PRO A 192 6.58 12.83 -11.44
C PRO A 192 5.82 13.87 -10.62
N LEU A 193 4.62 13.54 -10.17
CA LEU A 193 3.81 14.45 -9.35
C LEU A 193 4.40 14.64 -7.94
N SER A 194 4.82 13.54 -7.28
CA SER A 194 5.47 13.62 -5.98
C SER A 194 6.78 14.42 -6.06
N ALA A 195 7.57 14.19 -7.11
CA ALA A 195 8.81 14.93 -7.36
C ALA A 195 8.55 16.43 -7.59
N ALA A 196 7.50 16.79 -8.33
CA ALA A 196 7.11 18.18 -8.53
C ALA A 196 6.72 18.88 -7.21
N ILE A 197 5.98 18.19 -6.34
CA ILE A 197 5.62 18.71 -5.01
C ILE A 197 6.88 18.96 -4.16
N MET A 198 7.82 18.02 -4.15
CA MET A 198 9.07 18.14 -3.38
C MET A 198 10.00 19.20 -3.97
N HIS A 199 10.05 19.33 -5.29
CA HIS A 199 10.81 20.40 -5.94
C HIS A 199 10.27 21.78 -5.54
N PHE A 200 8.95 21.95 -5.54
CA PHE A 200 8.33 23.18 -5.02
C PHE A 200 8.63 23.40 -3.53
N ALA A 201 8.62 22.33 -2.73
CA ALA A 201 8.97 22.43 -1.30
C ALA A 201 10.42 22.87 -1.07
N ALA A 202 11.34 22.52 -1.98
CA ALA A 202 12.74 22.95 -1.93
C ALA A 202 12.92 24.46 -2.11
N ASP A 203 11.99 25.12 -2.82
CA ASP A 203 12.01 26.58 -3.02
C ASP A 203 11.47 27.34 -1.79
N LEU A 204 10.88 26.64 -0.81
CA LEU A 204 10.35 27.26 0.39
C LEU A 204 11.45 27.52 1.43
N PRO A 205 11.36 28.61 2.23
CA PRO A 205 12.35 28.90 3.28
C PRO A 205 12.43 27.82 4.37
N THR A 206 11.44 26.92 4.43
CA THR A 206 11.37 25.81 5.38
C THR A 206 12.26 24.63 5.00
N ALA A 207 12.76 24.55 3.77
CA ALA A 207 13.52 23.39 3.27
C ALA A 207 14.76 23.07 4.12
N SER A 208 15.46 24.09 4.61
CA SER A 208 16.65 23.94 5.45
C SER A 208 16.37 23.43 6.87
N VAL A 209 15.11 23.49 7.32
CA VAL A 209 14.70 23.12 8.68
C VAL A 209 13.85 21.85 8.70
N LEU A 210 12.97 21.68 7.72
CA LEU A 210 11.97 20.59 7.68
C LEU A 210 12.24 19.55 6.59
N GLY A 211 13.26 19.74 5.74
CA GLY A 211 13.48 18.93 4.53
C GLY A 211 12.53 19.31 3.40
N VAL A 212 12.49 18.51 2.33
CA VAL A 212 11.59 18.72 1.19
C VAL A 212 10.37 17.79 1.22
N GLY A 213 10.44 16.71 2.01
CA GLY A 213 9.38 15.72 2.12
C GLY A 213 8.16 16.14 2.95
N TRP A 214 8.28 17.13 3.84
CA TRP A 214 7.18 17.52 4.74
C TRP A 214 5.90 17.95 3.99
N LEU A 215 6.05 18.65 2.87
CA LEU A 215 4.91 19.10 2.06
C LEU A 215 4.18 17.91 1.46
N PHE A 216 4.92 16.89 1.04
CA PHE A 216 4.34 15.66 0.52
C PHE A 216 3.57 14.89 1.60
N VAL A 217 4.08 14.82 2.83
CA VAL A 217 3.36 14.25 3.98
C VAL A 217 2.03 14.99 4.19
N LEU A 218 2.05 16.33 4.18
CA LEU A 218 0.85 17.14 4.33
C LEU A 218 -0.16 16.88 3.20
N VAL A 219 0.31 16.89 1.94
CA VAL A 219 -0.53 16.62 0.77
C VAL A 219 -1.18 15.25 0.84
N LYS A 220 -0.42 14.19 1.17
CA LYS A 220 -0.97 12.83 1.30
C LYS A 220 -1.97 12.72 2.44
N THR A 221 -1.69 13.36 3.58
CA THR A 221 -2.60 13.39 4.73
C THR A 221 -3.93 14.04 4.36
N VAL A 222 -3.87 15.23 3.73
CA VAL A 222 -5.06 15.97 3.29
C VAL A 222 -5.81 15.20 2.19
N LEU A 223 -5.09 14.65 1.21
CA LEU A 223 -5.66 13.86 0.13
C LEU A 223 -6.41 12.64 0.67
N GLY A 224 -5.79 11.86 1.55
CA GLY A 224 -6.41 10.69 2.17
C GLY A 224 -7.67 11.06 2.94
N ALA A 225 -7.62 12.11 3.77
CA ALA A 225 -8.79 12.58 4.50
C ALA A 225 -9.90 13.11 3.57
N ALA A 226 -9.55 13.89 2.55
CA ALA A 226 -10.49 14.45 1.60
C ALA A 226 -11.20 13.37 0.78
N VAL A 227 -10.46 12.39 0.24
CA VAL A 227 -11.04 11.28 -0.54
C VAL A 227 -11.97 10.44 0.32
N VAL A 228 -11.59 10.14 1.56
CA VAL A 228 -12.45 9.40 2.50
C VAL A 228 -13.74 10.17 2.79
N LEU A 229 -13.67 11.49 3.00
CA LEU A 229 -14.85 12.33 3.21
C LEU A 229 -15.74 12.43 1.96
N LEU A 230 -15.15 12.49 0.77
CA LEU A 230 -15.91 12.48 -0.49
C LEU A 230 -16.65 11.14 -0.69
N LEU A 231 -16.04 10.02 -0.30
CA LEU A 231 -16.65 8.70 -0.40
C LEU A 231 -17.66 8.41 0.71
N ALA A 232 -17.70 9.20 1.79
CA ALA A 232 -18.55 8.93 2.94
C ALA A 232 -20.05 8.91 2.59
N GLU A 233 -20.49 9.81 1.71
CA GLU A 233 -21.87 9.80 1.21
C GLU A 233 -22.16 8.53 0.39
N TYR A 234 -21.28 8.18 -0.53
CA TYR A 234 -21.44 6.99 -1.35
C TYR A 234 -21.43 5.70 -0.52
N VAL A 235 -20.63 5.63 0.54
CA VAL A 235 -20.65 4.51 1.51
C VAL A 235 -21.97 4.44 2.28
N ARG A 236 -22.66 5.56 2.53
CA ARG A 236 -24.00 5.54 3.14
C ARG A 236 -25.07 5.05 2.18
N GLU A 237 -24.99 5.48 0.91
CA GLU A 237 -25.99 5.18 -0.12
C GLU A 237 -25.84 3.76 -0.69
N ASP A 238 -24.61 3.39 -1.06
CA ASP A 238 -24.23 2.05 -1.51
C ASP A 238 -23.01 1.56 -0.71
N PRO A 239 -23.23 0.90 0.44
CA PRO A 239 -22.14 0.46 1.30
C PRO A 239 -21.18 -0.50 0.63
N ALA A 240 -21.64 -1.38 -0.26
CA ALA A 240 -20.78 -2.39 -0.86
C ALA A 240 -19.84 -1.75 -1.89
N GLU A 241 -20.39 -0.95 -2.80
CA GLU A 241 -19.59 -0.26 -3.82
C GLU A 241 -18.71 0.83 -3.19
N GLY A 242 -19.23 1.59 -2.22
CA GLY A 242 -18.45 2.60 -1.49
C GLY A 242 -17.26 2.01 -0.74
N ASN A 243 -17.44 0.88 -0.04
CA ASN A 243 -16.32 0.21 0.64
C ASN A 243 -15.35 -0.45 -0.34
N LEU A 244 -15.80 -0.88 -1.51
CA LEU A 244 -14.90 -1.36 -2.57
C LEU A 244 -13.99 -0.22 -3.06
N LEU A 245 -14.53 0.98 -3.28
CA LEU A 245 -13.73 2.16 -3.60
C LEU A 245 -12.78 2.54 -2.47
N LEU A 246 -13.21 2.48 -1.21
CA LEU A 246 -12.32 2.69 -0.07
C LEU A 246 -11.18 1.67 -0.02
N ALA A 247 -11.42 0.41 -0.41
CA ALA A 247 -10.35 -0.59 -0.51
C ALA A 247 -9.33 -0.23 -1.58
N VAL A 248 -9.77 0.29 -2.73
CA VAL A 248 -8.87 0.78 -3.80
C VAL A 248 -8.05 1.96 -3.30
N VAL A 249 -8.70 2.97 -2.69
CA VAL A 249 -8.01 4.15 -2.11
C VAL A 249 -6.98 3.71 -1.06
N THR A 250 -7.36 2.80 -0.17
CA THR A 250 -6.46 2.23 0.84
C THR A 250 -5.27 1.55 0.19
N ALA A 251 -5.47 0.75 -0.87
CA ALA A 251 -4.38 0.08 -1.58
C ALA A 251 -3.42 1.07 -2.24
N VAL A 252 -3.93 2.18 -2.78
CA VAL A 252 -3.12 3.25 -3.40
C VAL A 252 -2.21 3.96 -2.39
N GLY A 253 -2.58 4.04 -1.11
CA GLY A 253 -1.70 4.52 -0.05
C GLY A 253 -0.82 3.42 0.57
N LEU A 254 -1.44 2.32 1.00
CA LEU A 254 -0.78 1.27 1.79
C LEU A 254 0.24 0.52 0.94
N GLY A 255 -0.04 0.36 -0.37
CA GLY A 255 0.86 -0.28 -1.32
C GLY A 255 2.24 0.41 -1.34
N PRO A 256 2.33 1.66 -1.82
CA PRO A 256 3.57 2.44 -1.79
C PRO A 256 4.17 2.60 -0.39
N GLY A 257 3.37 2.86 0.64
CA GLY A 257 3.87 3.00 2.01
C GLY A 257 4.57 1.73 2.54
N ALA A 258 3.93 0.56 2.39
CA ALA A 258 4.53 -0.72 2.80
C ALA A 258 5.74 -1.08 1.93
N HIS A 259 5.69 -0.76 0.63
CA HIS A 259 6.79 -0.96 -0.31
C HIS A 259 8.02 -0.16 0.13
N ASN A 260 7.88 1.15 0.34
CA ASN A 260 8.96 2.04 0.77
C ASN A 260 9.57 1.57 2.09
N VAL A 261 8.74 1.27 3.10
CA VAL A 261 9.22 0.80 4.41
C VAL A 261 10.10 -0.45 4.24
N LEU A 262 9.63 -1.48 3.54
CA LEU A 262 10.40 -2.72 3.43
C LEU A 262 11.62 -2.58 2.51
N LEU A 263 11.48 -1.87 1.38
CA LEU A 263 12.60 -1.63 0.46
C LEU A 263 13.73 -0.89 1.19
N PHE A 264 13.39 0.16 1.93
CA PHE A 264 14.36 0.93 2.69
C PHE A 264 14.96 0.13 3.81
N VAL A 265 14.21 -0.80 4.44
CA VAL A 265 14.81 -1.75 5.39
C VAL A 265 15.90 -2.59 4.75
N ALA A 266 15.70 -3.05 3.52
CA ALA A 266 16.56 -4.03 2.86
C ALA A 266 17.70 -3.42 2.01
N ALA A 267 17.53 -2.21 1.47
CA ALA A 267 18.38 -1.68 0.41
C ALA A 267 18.87 -0.25 0.68
N ASN A 268 19.41 0.03 1.87
CA ASN A 268 20.02 1.34 2.14
C ASN A 268 21.19 1.62 1.18
N PRO A 269 21.13 2.66 0.33
CA PRO A 269 22.24 3.03 -0.56
C PRO A 269 23.46 3.53 0.22
N ALA A 270 23.22 4.09 1.40
CA ALA A 270 24.21 4.76 2.22
C ALA A 270 24.62 3.89 3.40
N GLY A 271 24.90 2.59 3.19
CA GLY A 271 25.36 1.67 4.24
C GLY A 271 26.30 2.40 5.21
N PHE A 272 25.81 2.63 6.44
CA PHE A 272 26.52 3.43 7.42
C PHE A 272 27.81 2.73 7.85
#